data_AF-A0A2K3JY31-F1
#
_entry.id   AF-A0A2K3JY31-F1
#
_cell.length_a   1.000
_cell.length_b   1.000
_cell.length_c   1.000
_cell.angle_alpha   90.00
_cell.angle_beta   90.00
_cell.angle_gamma   90.00
#
_symmetry.space_group_name_H-M   'P 1'
#
loop_
_entity.id
_entity.type
_entity.pdbx_description
1 polymer ?
#
loop_
_entity_poly.entity_id
_entity_poly.type
_entity_poly.pdbx_seq_one_letter_code
_entity_poly.pdbx_strand_id
1 'polypeptide(L)' 'NGVLEFVRVLSAKKQVVSGTLYDITLETKDGTKQKVYEAKILEKPWLNFKEVQEFKLVSENDEAPSVSST' A
#
# COMPACT_ATOMS: atom_id res chain seq x y z
N ASN A 1 12.74 0.19 -10.16
CA ASN A 1 11.50 0.68 -10.79
C ASN A 1 10.69 -0.51 -11.28
N GLY A 2 9.71 -0.94 -10.50
CA GLY A 2 8.68 -1.89 -10.93
C GLY A 2 7.41 -1.13 -11.31
N VAL A 3 6.64 -1.67 -12.25
CA VAL A 3 5.34 -1.10 -12.64
C VAL A 3 4.26 -1.86 -11.89
N LEU A 4 3.70 -1.23 -10.84
CA LEU A 4 2.57 -1.78 -10.12
C LEU A 4 1.28 -1.30 -10.78
N GLU A 5 0.43 -2.25 -11.15
CA GLU A 5 -0.91 -1.97 -11.66
C GLU A 5 -1.88 -1.93 -10.47
N PHE A 6 -2.54 -0.79 -10.27
CA PHE A 6 -3.58 -0.67 -9.25
C PHE A 6 -4.80 -1.52 -9.62
N VAL A 7 -5.27 -2.36 -8.70
CA VAL A 7 -6.47 -3.19 -8.90
C VAL A 7 -7.65 -2.59 -8.15
N ARG A 8 -7.53 -2.48 -6.81
CA ARG A 8 -8.60 -1.94 -5.95
C ARG A 8 -8.06 -1.53 -4.57
N VAL A 9 -8.86 -0.78 -3.83
CA VAL A 9 -8.62 -0.52 -2.41
C VAL A 9 -9.33 -1.60 -1.58
N LEU A 10 -8.60 -2.27 -0.69
CA LEU A 10 -9.15 -3.26 0.24
C LEU A 10 -9.67 -2.60 1.51
N SER A 11 -8.95 -1.60 1.99
CA SER A 11 -9.29 -0.87 3.21
C SER A 11 -8.76 0.55 3.11
N ALA A 12 -9.52 1.51 3.61
CA ALA A 12 -9.07 2.88 3.79
C ALA A 12 -9.52 3.36 5.16
N LYS A 13 -8.58 3.83 5.97
CA LYS A 13 -8.83 4.43 7.27
C LYS A 13 -8.37 5.88 7.24
N LYS A 14 -9.12 6.73 7.90
CA LYS A 14 -8.78 8.14 8.09
C LYS A 14 -8.49 8.37 9.56
N GLN A 15 -7.31 8.90 9.86
CA GLN A 15 -6.92 9.28 11.21
C GLN A 15 -6.61 10.78 11.26
N VAL A 16 -7.25 11.49 12.19
CA VAL A 16 -6.97 12.91 12.43
C VAL A 16 -5.79 12.99 13.40
N VAL A 17 -4.73 13.65 12.95
CA VAL A 17 -3.51 13.92 13.73
C VAL A 17 -3.21 15.41 13.60
N SER A 18 -1.94 15.83 13.54
CA SER A 18 -1.55 17.16 13.04
C SER A 18 -1.72 17.28 11.52
N GLY A 19 -2.87 16.88 11.00
CA GLY A 19 -3.18 16.63 9.59
C GLY A 19 -4.27 15.59 9.45
N THR A 20 -4.46 15.09 8.23
CA THR A 20 -5.21 13.87 7.96
C THR A 20 -4.24 12.80 7.49
N LEU A 21 -4.09 11.73 8.27
CA LEU A 21 -3.36 10.54 7.84
C LEU A 21 -4.35 9.56 7.22
N TYR A 22 -4.14 9.24 5.96
CA TYR A 22 -4.86 8.20 5.23
C TYR A 22 -4.04 6.92 5.27
N ASP A 23 -4.58 5.88 5.88
CA ASP A 23 -4.00 4.54 5.89
C ASP A 23 -4.78 3.67 4.92
N ILE A 24 -4.17 3.39 3.76
CA ILE A 24 -4.83 2.78 2.61
C ILE A 24 -4.14 1.46 2.30
N THR A 25 -4.89 0.37 2.39
CA THR A 25 -4.49 -0.95 1.92
C THR A 25 -4.96 -1.12 0.49
N LEU A 26 -4.03 -1.21 -0.45
CA LEU A 26 -4.28 -1.33 -1.87
C LEU A 26 -3.91 -2.72 -2.36
N GLU A 27 -4.77 -3.30 -3.18
CA GLU A 27 -4.45 -4.48 -3.97
C GLU A 27 -3.91 -4.01 -5.31
N THR A 28 -2.76 -4.58 -5.68
CA THR A 28 -2.03 -4.27 -6.90
C THR A 28 -1.65 -5.55 -7.62
N LYS A 29 -1.29 -5.43 -8.88
CA LYS A 29 -0.78 -6.51 -9.70
C LYS A 29 0.60 -6.13 -10.23
N ASP A 30 1.53 -7.05 -10.12
CA ASP A 30 2.89 -6.93 -10.64
C ASP A 30 3.03 -8.01 -11.73
N GLY A 31 2.57 -7.66 -12.94
CA GLY A 31 2.42 -8.59 -14.07
C GLY A 31 1.34 -9.64 -13.82
N THR A 32 1.73 -10.85 -13.43
CA THR A 32 0.81 -11.97 -13.15
C THR A 32 0.55 -12.16 -11.66
N LYS A 33 1.37 -11.56 -10.78
CA LYS A 33 1.30 -11.77 -9.33
C LYS A 33 0.48 -10.67 -8.67
N GLN A 34 -0.43 -11.05 -7.78
CA GLN A 34 -1.21 -10.11 -6.99
C GLN A 34 -0.49 -9.79 -5.68
N LYS A 35 -0.38 -8.50 -5.37
CA LYS A 35 0.36 -7.97 -4.23
C LYS A 35 -0.49 -6.95 -3.50
N VAL A 36 -0.53 -7.03 -2.18
CA VAL A 36 -1.23 -6.08 -1.32
C VAL A 36 -0.20 -5.16 -0.69
N TYR A 37 -0.39 -3.84 -0.86
CA TYR A 37 0.43 -2.79 -0.29
C TYR A 37 -0.34 -2.00 0.75
N GLU A 38 0.33 -1.51 1.77
CA GLU A 38 -0.18 -0.53 2.73
C GLU A 38 0.55 0.79 2.50
N ALA A 39 -0.22 1.84 2.28
CA ALA A 39 0.26 3.19 2.07
C ALA A 39 -0.30 4.12 3.15
N LYS A 40 0.59 4.79 3.86
CA LYS A 40 0.24 5.86 4.81
C LYS A 40 0.55 7.19 4.17
N ILE A 41 -0.47 8.03 3.99
CA ILE A 41 -0.36 9.33 3.33
C ILE A 41 -0.75 10.41 4.33
N LEU A 42 0.16 11.34 4.64
CA LEU A 42 -0.14 12.46 5.52
C LEU A 42 -0.44 13.69 4.67
N GLU A 43 -1.64 14.23 4.86
CA GLU A 43 -2.09 15.46 4.23
C GLU A 43 -2.27 16.56 5.28
N LYS A 44 -1.75 17.76 5.01
CA LYS A 44 -1.98 18.97 5.80
C LYS A 44 -2.43 20.08 4.83
N PRO A 45 -3.76 20.28 4.65
CA PRO A 45 -4.26 21.18 3.61
C PRO A 45 -3.83 22.63 3.83
N TRP A 46 -3.67 23.07 5.08
CA TRP A 46 -3.20 24.42 5.41
C TRP A 46 -1.72 24.68 5.05
N LEU A 47 -0.94 23.62 4.80
CA LEU A 47 0.45 23.72 4.32
C LEU A 47 0.59 23.32 2.85
N ASN A 48 -0.50 22.98 2.16
CA ASN A 48 -0.47 22.31 0.85
C ASN A 48 0.47 21.10 0.83
N PHE A 49 0.56 20.40 1.97
CA PHE A 49 1.48 19.29 2.15
C PHE A 49 0.74 17.98 1.95
N LYS A 50 1.27 17.11 1.10
CA LYS A 50 0.80 15.74 0.91
C LYS A 50 2.00 14.85 0.62
N GLU A 51 2.30 13.94 1.54
CA GLU A 51 3.47 13.06 1.44
C GLU A 51 3.09 11.63 1.78
N VAL A 52 3.71 10.68 1.09
CA VAL A 52 3.63 9.25 1.44
C VAL A 52 4.61 9.00 2.57
N GLN A 53 4.09 8.86 3.78
CA GLN A 53 4.88 8.55 4.98
C GLN A 53 5.44 7.13 4.92
N GLU A 54 4.66 6.18 4.42
CA GLU A 54 5.04 4.77 4.34
C GLU A 54 4.38 4.13 3.13
N PHE A 55 5.12 3.27 2.43
CA PHE A 55 4.60 2.41 1.38
C PHE A 55 5.30 1.05 1.48
N LYS A 56 4.56 0.02 1.90
CA LYS A 56 5.13 -1.31 2.16
C LYS A 56 4.28 -2.43 1.58
N LEU A 57 4.94 -3.49 1.13
CA LEU A 57 4.27 -4.73 0.74
C LEU A 57 3.82 -5.44 2.02
N VAL A 58 2.54 -5.79 2.09
CA VAL A 58 1.91 -6.46 3.24
C VAL A 58 1.69 -7.93 2.94
N SER A 59 1.40 -8.26 1.69
CA SER A 59 1.17 -9.64 1.26
C SER A 59 1.47 -9.79 -0.22
N GLU A 60 2.15 -10.86 -0.57
CA GLU A 60 2.27 -11.35 -1.95
C GLU A 60 1.51 -12.67 -2.04
N ASN A 61 0.52 -12.75 -2.94
CA ASN A 61 -0.14 -14.02 -3.19
C ASN A 61 0.72 -14.78 -4.21
N ASP A 62 1.81 -15.39 -3.71
CA ASP A 62 2.66 -16.24 -4.53
C ASP A 62 1.98 -17.60 -4.67
N GLU A 63 1.27 -17.81 -5.79
CA GLU A 63 0.84 -19.14 -6.19
C GLU A 63 2.07 -19.89 -6.76
N ALA A 64 2.98 -20.30 -5.87
CA ALA A 64 4.00 -21.34 -6.10
C ALA A 64 4.58 -21.84 -4.74
N PRO A 65 4.82 -23.16 -4.59
CA PRO A 65 5.15 -23.76 -3.30
C PRO A 65 6.58 -23.42 -2.91
N SER A 66 6.76 -22.57 -1.90
CA SER A 66 8.06 -22.42 -1.26
C SER A 66 8.24 -23.55 -0.26
N VAL A 67 8.75 -24.67 -0.75
CA VAL A 67 9.42 -25.71 0.03
C VAL A 67 10.48 -25.04 0.91
N SER A 68 10.30 -25.12 2.23
CA SER A 68 11.32 -24.75 3.20
C SER A 68 12.52 -25.68 2.97
N SER A 69 13.63 -25.14 2.50
CA SER A 69 14.89 -25.90 2.40
C SER A 69 15.53 -26.02 3.80
N THR A 70 16.01 -27.23 4.07
CA THR A 70 16.76 -27.76 5.22
C THR A 70 17.79 -26.83 5.84
#